data_AF-A0A948ASA6-F1
#
_entry.id   AF-A0A948ASA6-F1
#
_cell.length_a   1.000
_cell.length_b   1.000
_cell.length_c   1.000
_cell.angle_alpha   90.00
_cell.angle_beta   90.00
_cell.angle_gamma   90.00
#
_symmetry.space_group_name_H-M   'P 1'
#
loop_
_entity.id
_entity.type
_entity.pdbx_description
1 polymer ?
#
loop_
_entity_poly.entity_id
_entity_poly.type
_entity_poly.pdbx_seq_one_letter_code
_entity_poly.pdbx_strand_id
1 'polypeptide(L)'
;GPRPISDQELADGKNQLVKSFPQQFQTIGGIAGQLGDLVLYDQPLNEWRTYVRRVTETDQAQVLDMARRHIDPGAYQIVIIGDWSEIEAGLRGLDLGEIVVMDSDAI
;
A
#
# COMPACT_ATOMS: atom_id res chain seq x y z
N GLY A 1 5.42 -10.73 8.56
CA GLY A 1 6.78 -10.99 9.06
C GLY A 1 6.74 -11.57 10.48
N PRO A 2 7.89 -11.86 11.10
CA PRO A 2 7.95 -12.46 12.44
C PRO A 2 7.49 -11.52 13.56
N ARG A 3 7.48 -10.20 13.31
CA ARG A 3 6.95 -9.21 14.24
C ARG A 3 5.42 -9.14 14.14
N PRO A 4 4.67 -9.46 15.21
CA PRO A 4 3.23 -9.27 15.23
C PRO A 4 2.88 -7.77 15.19
N ILE A 5 1.74 -7.44 14.59
CA ILE A 5 1.19 -6.09 14.60
C ILE A 5 0.81 -5.73 16.05
N SER A 6 1.22 -4.57 16.54
CA SER A 6 0.77 -4.08 17.84
C SER A 6 -0.62 -3.45 17.77
N ASP A 7 -1.34 -3.41 18.89
CA ASP A 7 -2.64 -2.73 18.99
C ASP A 7 -2.54 -1.25 18.59
N GLN A 8 -1.42 -0.61 18.94
CA GLN A 8 -1.14 0.77 18.58
C GLN A 8 -0.94 0.94 17.07
N GLU A 9 -0.14 0.10 16.41
CA GLU A 9 0.04 0.12 14.95
C GLU A 9 -1.30 -0.09 14.22
N LEU A 10 -2.15 -1.01 14.71
CA LEU A 10 -3.48 -1.24 14.15
C LEU A 10 -4.39 -0.01 14.33
N ALA A 11 -4.41 0.58 15.52
CA ALA A 11 -5.20 1.77 15.81
C ALA A 11 -4.76 2.97 14.96
N ASP A 12 -3.45 3.18 14.81
CA ASP A 12 -2.90 4.27 14.01
C ASP A 12 -3.20 4.11 12.53
N GLY A 13 -3.05 2.89 12.00
CA GLY A 13 -3.42 2.58 10.61
C GLY A 13 -4.90 2.86 10.33
N LYS A 14 -5.80 2.40 11.21
CA LYS A 14 -7.24 2.68 11.10
C LYS A 14 -7.53 4.17 11.16
N ASN A 15 -6.95 4.87 12.13
CA ASN A 15 -7.16 6.31 12.32
C ASN A 15 -6.68 7.10 11.11
N GLN A 16 -5.55 6.73 10.52
CA GLN A 16 -5.02 7.38 9.33
C GLN A 16 -5.98 7.26 8.15
N LEU A 17 -6.50 6.06 7.87
CA LEU A 17 -7.46 5.82 6.79
C LEU A 17 -8.79 6.56 7.01
N VAL A 18 -9.32 6.54 8.23
CA VAL A 18 -10.56 7.25 8.56
C VAL A 18 -10.38 8.77 8.43
N LYS A 19 -9.25 9.31 8.87
CA LYS A 19 -8.96 10.76 8.81
C LYS A 19 -8.62 11.26 7.40
N SER A 20 -8.04 10.41 6.55
CA SER A 20 -7.74 10.77 5.16
C SER A 20 -8.96 10.67 4.25
N PHE A 21 -9.97 9.87 4.61
CA PHE A 21 -11.14 9.64 3.77
C PHE A 21 -11.87 10.93 3.33
N PRO A 22 -12.16 11.91 4.21
CA PRO A 22 -12.81 13.15 3.79
C PRO A 22 -11.99 13.99 2.78
N GLN A 23 -10.67 13.81 2.72
CA GLN A 23 -9.80 14.56 1.81
C GLN A 23 -10.14 14.27 0.34
N GLN A 24 -10.66 13.07 0.06
CA GLN A 24 -11.07 12.64 -1.29
C GLN A 24 -12.26 13.47 -1.84
N PHE A 25 -12.99 14.19 -0.98
CA PHE A 25 -14.19 14.95 -1.33
C PHE A 25 -14.00 16.48 -1.28
N GLN A 26 -12.76 16.95 -1.10
CA GLN A 26 -12.48 18.38 -0.92
C GLN A 26 -12.44 19.19 -2.22
N THR A 27 -12.31 18.52 -3.38
CA THR A 27 -12.25 19.16 -4.70
C THR A 27 -13.26 18.54 -5.65
N ILE A 28 -13.65 19.29 -6.69
CA ILE A 28 -14.54 18.78 -7.74
C ILE A 28 -13.93 17.54 -8.41
N GLY A 29 -12.63 17.55 -8.69
CA GLY A 29 -11.92 16.41 -9.28
C GLY A 29 -11.93 15.18 -8.38
N GLY A 30 -11.75 15.36 -7.07
CA GLY A 30 -11.84 14.27 -6.09
C GLY A 30 -13.22 13.64 -6.04
N ILE A 31 -14.28 14.46 -5.99
CA ILE A 31 -15.67 13.97 -6.02
C ILE A 31 -15.98 13.23 -7.32
N ALA A 32 -15.55 13.77 -8.46
CA ALA A 32 -15.73 13.12 -9.76
C ALA A 32 -14.99 11.78 -9.84
N GLY A 33 -13.77 11.69 -9.30
CA GLY A 33 -13.00 10.45 -9.21
C GLY A 33 -13.72 9.39 -8.36
N GLN A 34 -14.21 9.77 -7.18
CA GLN A 34 -14.96 8.86 -6.31
C GLN A 34 -16.24 8.32 -6.99
N LEU A 35 -17.00 9.18 -7.69
CA LEU A 35 -18.16 8.75 -8.47
C LEU A 35 -17.77 7.82 -9.62
N GLY A 36 -16.65 8.09 -10.28
CA GLY A 36 -16.08 7.23 -11.31
C GLY A 36 -15.74 5.83 -10.79
N ASP A 37 -15.09 5.76 -9.63
CA ASP A 37 -14.71 4.50 -8.99
C ASP A 37 -15.93 3.62 -8.67
N LEU A 38 -17.05 4.21 -8.24
CA LEU A 38 -18.28 3.46 -7.99
C LEU A 38 -18.74 2.68 -9.24
N VAL A 39 -18.63 3.30 -10.41
CA VAL A 39 -19.05 2.70 -11.69
C VAL A 39 -17.97 1.76 -12.22
N LEU A 40 -16.69 2.17 -12.19
CA LEU A 40 -15.57 1.43 -12.75
C LEU A 40 -15.36 0.08 -12.06
N TYR A 41 -15.53 0.04 -10.73
CA TYR A 41 -15.31 -1.15 -9.92
C TYR A 41 -16.62 -1.82 -9.46
N ASP A 42 -17.76 -1.44 -10.05
CA ASP A 42 -19.10 -1.96 -9.72
C ASP A 42 -19.38 -1.95 -8.19
N GLN A 43 -19.04 -0.84 -7.54
CA GLN A 43 -19.21 -0.72 -6.09
C GLN A 43 -20.63 -0.29 -5.72
N PRO A 44 -21.12 -0.72 -4.55
CA PRO A 44 -22.41 -0.26 -4.04
C PRO A 44 -22.48 1.26 -3.86
N LEU A 45 -23.62 1.88 -4.18
CA LEU A 45 -23.83 3.33 -3.98
C LEU A 45 -23.73 3.79 -2.52
N ASN A 46 -23.78 2.86 -1.56
CA ASN A 46 -23.60 3.13 -0.14
C ASN A 46 -22.15 2.96 0.33
N GLU A 47 -21.20 2.71 -0.57
CA GLU A 47 -19.81 2.38 -0.25
C GLU A 47 -19.20 3.37 0.74
N TRP A 48 -19.32 4.67 0.46
CA TRP A 48 -18.77 5.74 1.31
C TRP A 48 -19.42 5.81 2.69
N ARG A 49 -20.70 5.44 2.82
CA ARG A 49 -21.40 5.42 4.11
C ARG A 49 -20.89 4.28 4.99
N THR A 50 -20.48 3.17 4.37
CA THR A 50 -20.04 1.98 5.08
C THR A 50 -18.53 1.87 5.22
N TYR A 51 -17.76 2.64 4.46
CA TYR A 51 -16.29 2.62 4.44
C TYR A 51 -15.68 2.77 5.83
N VAL A 52 -15.98 3.87 6.52
CA VAL A 52 -15.43 4.17 7.85
C VAL A 52 -15.70 3.03 8.82
N ARG A 53 -16.94 2.51 8.84
CA ARG A 53 -17.34 1.39 9.69
C ARG A 53 -16.48 0.15 9.41
N ARG A 54 -16.36 -0.27 8.15
CA ARG A 54 -15.58 -1.46 7.78
C ARG A 54 -14.11 -1.34 8.17
N VAL A 55 -13.50 -0.16 7.97
CA VAL A 55 -12.12 0.10 8.42
C VAL A 55 -12.01 -0.03 9.93
N THR A 56 -12.92 0.58 10.70
CA THR A 56 -12.88 0.53 12.16
C THR A 56 -13.10 -0.87 12.73
N GLU A 57 -13.94 -1.69 12.08
CA GLU A 57 -14.27 -3.06 12.48
C GLU A 57 -13.19 -4.09 12.12
N THR A 58 -12.25 -3.75 11.24
CA THR A 58 -11.19 -4.68 10.79
C THR A 58 -10.32 -5.12 11.97
N ASP A 59 -10.16 -6.41 12.22
CA ASP A 59 -9.31 -6.89 13.31
C ASP A 59 -7.88 -7.24 12.87
N GLN A 60 -7.00 -7.47 13.85
CA GLN A 60 -5.61 -7.80 13.59
C GLN A 60 -5.43 -9.12 12.81
N ALA A 61 -6.27 -10.12 13.08
CA ALA A 61 -6.18 -11.42 12.45
C ALA A 61 -6.53 -11.32 10.96
N GLN A 62 -7.53 -10.53 10.61
CA GLN A 62 -7.91 -10.22 9.23
C GLN A 62 -6.76 -9.53 8.49
N VAL A 63 -6.13 -8.52 9.10
CA VAL A 63 -4.98 -7.82 8.47
C VAL A 63 -3.83 -8.80 8.22
N LEU A 64 -3.52 -9.65 9.20
CA LEU A 64 -2.44 -10.63 9.08
C LEU A 64 -2.73 -11.70 8.01
N ASP A 65 -3.97 -12.19 7.95
CA ASP A 65 -4.41 -13.16 6.96
C ASP A 65 -4.35 -12.57 5.54
N MET A 66 -4.83 -11.33 5.33
CA MET A 66 -4.70 -10.65 4.03
C MET A 66 -3.25 -10.40 3.65
N ALA A 67 -2.41 -9.95 4.58
CA ALA A 67 -0.99 -9.77 4.34
C ALA A 67 -0.33 -11.08 3.89
N ARG A 68 -0.64 -12.21 4.54
CA ARG A 68 -0.09 -13.52 4.14
C ARG A 68 -0.56 -14.00 2.77
N ARG A 69 -1.77 -13.64 2.35
CA ARG A 69 -2.33 -14.05 1.05
C ARG A 69 -1.80 -13.23 -0.11
N HIS A 70 -1.55 -11.95 0.10
CA HIS A 70 -1.27 -11.01 -0.99
C HIS A 70 0.16 -10.48 -1.02
N ILE A 71 0.91 -10.63 0.07
CA ILE A 71 2.29 -10.16 0.17
C ILE A 71 3.20 -11.38 0.13
N ASP A 72 3.85 -11.59 -1.02
CA ASP A 72 4.89 -12.61 -1.20
C ASP A 72 6.28 -11.94 -1.25
N PRO A 73 7.09 -12.05 -0.17
CA PRO A 73 8.43 -11.51 -0.15
C PRO A 73 9.36 -12.08 -1.23
N GLY A 74 9.08 -13.29 -1.74
CA GLY A 74 9.86 -13.90 -2.81
C GLY A 74 9.56 -13.31 -4.20
N ALA A 75 8.45 -12.61 -4.35
CA ALA A 75 8.04 -11.97 -5.60
C ALA A 75 8.29 -10.44 -5.61
N TYR A 76 9.02 -9.93 -4.61
CA TYR A 76 9.32 -8.51 -4.53
C TYR A 76 10.27 -8.06 -5.64
N GLN A 77 9.92 -6.94 -6.26
CA GLN A 77 10.80 -6.21 -7.18
C GLN A 77 11.18 -4.90 -6.52
N ILE A 78 12.48 -4.69 -6.32
CA ILE A 78 13.04 -3.51 -5.69
C ILE A 78 13.75 -2.69 -6.76
N VAL A 79 13.26 -1.49 -7.02
CA VAL A 79 13.89 -0.54 -7.94
C VAL A 79 14.63 0.51 -7.14
N ILE A 80 15.91 0.69 -7.44
CA ILE A 80 16.79 1.65 -6.77
C ILE A 80 17.38 2.57 -7.82
N ILE A 81 17.32 3.86 -7.56
CA ILE A 81 17.86 4.90 -8.44
C ILE A 81 19.00 5.59 -7.68
N GLY A 82 20.19 5.59 -8.26
CA GLY A 82 21.38 6.20 -7.66
C GLY A 82 22.63 5.94 -8.50
N ASP A 83 23.76 6.47 -8.03
CA ASP A 83 25.06 6.17 -8.62
C ASP A 83 25.44 4.73 -8.31
N TRP A 84 25.57 3.90 -9.34
CA TRP A 84 25.91 2.48 -9.20
C TRP A 84 27.21 2.28 -8.41
N SER A 85 28.21 3.15 -8.63
CA SER A 85 29.51 3.05 -7.97
C SER A 85 29.45 3.27 -6.46
N GLU A 86 28.47 4.04 -5.97
CA GLU A 86 28.28 4.31 -4.54
C GLU A 86 27.44 3.22 -3.85
N ILE A 87 26.48 2.61 -4.55
CA ILE A 87 25.47 1.72 -3.95
C ILE A 87 25.79 0.23 -4.13
N GLU A 88 26.58 -0.17 -5.13
CA GLU A 88 26.81 -1.58 -5.49
C GLU A 88 27.22 -2.45 -4.31
N ALA A 89 28.23 -2.00 -3.55
CA ALA A 89 28.77 -2.77 -2.43
C ALA A 89 27.71 -3.01 -1.34
N GLY A 90 26.89 -2.00 -1.05
CA GLY A 90 25.79 -2.10 -0.10
C GLY A 90 24.72 -3.07 -0.59
N LEU A 91 24.31 -2.96 -1.85
CA LEU A 91 23.25 -3.81 -2.42
C LEU A 91 23.65 -5.28 -2.49
N ARG A 92 24.87 -5.58 -2.95
CA ARG A 92 25.39 -6.95 -2.95
C ARG A 92 25.52 -7.51 -1.52
N GLY A 93 25.79 -6.65 -0.54
CA GLY A 93 25.86 -7.05 0.88
C GLY A 93 24.51 -7.36 1.52
N LEU A 94 23.39 -6.91 0.93
CA LEU A 94 22.05 -7.14 1.48
C LEU A 94 21.41 -8.46 1.03
N ASP A 95 22.03 -9.19 0.09
CA ASP A 95 21.57 -10.49 -0.42
C ASP A 95 20.08 -10.46 -0.85
N LEU A 96 19.70 -9.42 -1.60
CA LEU A 96 18.32 -9.17 -2.03
C LEU A 96 17.90 -9.97 -3.27
N GLY A 97 18.72 -10.91 -3.73
CA GLY A 97 18.51 -11.66 -4.97
C GLY A 97 19.28 -11.09 -6.16
N GLU A 98 18.81 -11.41 -7.37
CA GLU A 98 19.45 -10.99 -8.61
C GLU A 98 19.35 -9.46 -8.79
N ILE A 99 20.49 -8.82 -9.05
CA ILE A 99 20.55 -7.39 -9.34
C ILE A 99 20.66 -7.18 -10.85
N VAL A 100 19.62 -6.60 -11.43
CA VAL A 100 19.61 -6.16 -12.83
C VAL A 100 19.91 -4.67 -12.88
N VAL A 101 21.03 -4.31 -13.52
CA VAL A 101 21.41 -2.91 -13.72
C VAL A 101 20.78 -2.42 -15.02
N MET A 102 20.03 -1.33 -14.94
CA MET A 102 19.43 -0.65 -16.09
C MET A 102 19.97 0.77 -16.19
N ASP A 103 20.43 1.14 -17.39
CA ASP A 103 20.85 2.51 -17.70
C ASP A 103 19.66 3.32 -18.22
N SER A 104 19.64 4.63 -17.99
CA SER A 104 18.59 5.54 -18.46
C SER A 104 18.42 5.54 -19.98
N ASP A 105 19.46 5.19 -20.74
CA ASP A 105 19.43 5.14 -22.20
C ASP A 105 18.69 3.90 -22.76
N ALA A 106 18.27 2.97 -21.89
CA ALA A 106 17.64 1.69 -22.26
C ALA A 106 16.10 1.70 -22.22
N ILE A 107 15.45 2.85 -22.03
CA ILE A 107 13.98 3.02 -22.00
C ILE A 107 13.50 3.98 -23.09
#